data_AF-M1BBV7-F1
#
_entry.id   AF-M1BBV7-F1
#
_cell.length_a   1.000
_cell.length_b   1.000
_cell.length_c   1.000
_cell.angle_alpha   90.00
_cell.angle_beta   90.00
_cell.angle_gamma   90.00
#
_symmetry.space_group_name_H-M   'P 1'
#
loop_
_entity.id
_entity.type
_entity.pdbx_description
1 polymer ?
#
loop_
_entity_poly.entity_id
_entity_poly.type
_entity_poly.pdbx_seq_one_letter_code
_entity_poly.pdbx_strand_id
1 'polypeptide(L)'
;MFLSNFVRLVTDIPASTGVTFGNEVVSYECPRPTMGIHRLVLVLFRQLRREIVHAPENRQNFDTRDFAKVYNFGLPVAAVYFNCQRENGTGGRRI
;
A
#
# COMPACT_ATOMS: atom_id res chain seq x y z
N MET A 1 16.05 6.31 -8.59
CA MET A 1 14.95 6.87 -7.78
C MET A 1 13.77 5.91 -7.91
N PHE A 2 13.50 5.09 -6.90
CA PHE A 2 12.32 4.22 -6.91
C PHE A 2 11.17 5.02 -6.29
N LEU A 3 10.23 5.46 -7.11
CA LEU A 3 9.01 6.14 -6.65
C LEU A 3 8.17 5.12 -5.88
N SER A 4 7.84 5.38 -4.61
CA SER A 4 6.79 4.64 -3.94
C SER A 4 5.46 5.02 -4.58
N ASN A 5 4.70 4.02 -5.02
CA ASN A 5 3.35 4.22 -5.53
C ASN A 5 2.36 3.55 -4.58
N PHE A 6 1.40 4.34 -4.11
CA PHE A 6 0.35 3.91 -3.23
C PHE A 6 -0.80 3.29 -4.01
N VAL A 7 -0.96 1.98 -3.85
CA VAL A 7 -1.87 1.19 -4.69
C VAL A 7 -3.27 1.04 -4.11
N ARG A 8 -3.45 1.11 -2.78
CA ARG A 8 -4.76 0.88 -2.14
C ARG A 8 -4.79 1.38 -0.69
N LEU A 9 -5.95 1.87 -0.24
CA LEU A 9 -6.27 2.17 1.16
C LEU A 9 -7.63 1.60 1.54
N VAL A 10 -7.67 0.83 2.63
CA VAL A 10 -8.91 0.40 3.28
C VAL A 10 -8.83 0.76 4.76
N THR A 11 -9.89 1.36 5.29
CA THR A 11 -9.98 1.83 6.68
C THR A 11 -11.12 1.11 7.40
N ASP A 12 -11.19 1.27 8.71
CA ASP A 12 -12.32 0.85 9.56
C ASP A 12 -12.65 -0.64 9.50
N ILE A 13 -11.68 -1.48 9.13
CA ILE A 13 -11.79 -2.93 9.09
C ILE A 13 -12.07 -3.44 10.52
N PRO A 14 -13.24 -4.07 10.77
CA PRO A 14 -13.52 -4.66 12.08
C PRO A 14 -12.51 -5.75 12.43
N ALA A 15 -12.16 -5.85 13.73
CA ALA A 15 -11.26 -6.89 14.21
C ALA A 15 -11.78 -8.29 13.80
N SER A 16 -10.85 -9.21 13.50
CA SER A 16 -11.10 -10.57 13.00
C SER A 16 -11.92 -10.68 11.70
N THR A 17 -12.11 -9.57 10.95
CA THR A 17 -12.71 -9.60 9.61
C THR A 17 -11.66 -9.28 8.53
N GLY A 18 -12.12 -9.06 7.29
CA GLY A 18 -11.28 -8.75 6.15
C GLY A 18 -11.57 -7.39 5.52
N VAL A 19 -10.75 -7.03 4.54
CA VAL A 19 -10.83 -5.75 3.79
C VAL A 19 -12.18 -5.49 3.11
N THR A 20 -13.00 -6.52 2.91
CA THR A 20 -14.37 -6.41 2.35
C THR A 20 -15.37 -5.79 3.32
N PHE A 21 -15.07 -5.77 4.62
CA PHE A 21 -15.90 -5.17 5.67
C PHE A 21 -15.42 -3.77 6.09
N GLY A 22 -14.31 -3.31 5.51
CA GLY A 22 -13.79 -1.96 5.73
C GLY A 22 -14.33 -0.97 4.69
N ASN A 23 -13.93 0.28 4.84
CA ASN A 23 -14.20 1.36 3.92
C ASN A 23 -13.03 1.53 2.94
N GLU A 24 -13.26 1.30 1.65
CA GLU A 24 -12.22 1.52 0.62
C GLU A 24 -12.13 3.01 0.27
N VAL A 25 -11.09 3.66 0.80
CA VAL A 25 -10.85 5.10 0.59
C VAL A 25 -10.04 5.36 -0.67
N VAL A 26 -9.17 4.42 -1.04
CA VAL A 26 -8.39 4.45 -2.28
C VAL A 26 -8.48 3.08 -2.93
N SER A 27 -9.15 3.02 -4.08
CA SER A 27 -9.35 1.78 -4.82
C SER A 27 -8.03 1.17 -5.28
N TYR A 28 -8.03 -0.16 -5.32
CA TYR A 28 -6.87 -0.94 -5.76
C TYR A 28 -6.46 -0.58 -7.19
N GLU A 29 -5.20 -0.19 -7.34
CA GLU A 29 -4.57 -0.03 -8.64
C GLU A 29 -3.52 -1.14 -8.84
N CYS A 30 -3.67 -1.87 -9.95
CA CYS A 30 -2.75 -2.97 -10.27
C CYS A 30 -1.33 -2.42 -10.51
N PRO A 31 -0.30 -2.93 -9.81
CA PRO A 31 1.09 -2.49 -10.01
C PRO A 31 1.57 -2.84 -11.41
N ARG A 32 2.18 -1.85 -12.08
CA ARG A 32 2.78 -2.02 -13.41
C ARG A 32 4.26 -1.67 -13.36
N PRO A 33 5.11 -2.51 -12.73
CA PRO A 33 6.55 -2.28 -12.69
C PRO A 33 7.12 -2.24 -14.12
N THR A 34 7.78 -1.14 -14.47
CA THR A 34 8.37 -0.96 -15.81
C THR A 34 9.79 -1.52 -15.91
N MET A 35 10.54 -1.46 -14.81
CA MET A 35 11.93 -1.89 -14.73
C MET A 35 12.30 -2.35 -13.31
N GLY A 36 13.13 -3.38 -13.24
CA GLY A 36 13.61 -3.98 -11.99
C GLY A 36 12.56 -4.83 -11.26
N ILE A 37 12.95 -5.26 -10.07
CA ILE A 37 12.10 -5.98 -9.14
C ILE A 37 11.58 -4.96 -8.11
N HIS A 38 10.27 -4.85 -7.99
CA HIS A 38 9.58 -3.94 -7.09
C HIS A 38 9.04 -4.72 -5.89
N ARG A 39 9.07 -4.11 -4.71
CA ARG A 39 8.42 -4.65 -3.52
C ARG A 39 7.05 -4.04 -3.39
N LEU A 40 6.01 -4.88 -3.42
CA LEU A 40 4.70 -4.49 -2.93
C LEU A 40 4.63 -4.77 -1.45
N VAL A 41 4.37 -3.73 -0.67
CA VAL A 41 4.31 -3.82 0.79
C VAL A 41 2.86 -3.61 1.22
N LEU A 42 2.33 -4.56 1.98
CA LEU A 42 1.05 -4.46 2.67
C LEU A 42 1.35 -4.19 4.14
N VAL A 43 0.78 -3.12 4.69
CA VAL A 43 0.99 -2.71 6.08
C VAL A 43 -0.36 -2.57 6.77
N LEU A 44 -0.49 -3.18 7.95
CA LEU A 44 -1.69 -3.09 8.78
C LEU A 44 -1.39 -2.24 10.01
N PHE A 45 -2.26 -1.27 10.27
CA PHE A 45 -2.23 -0.41 11.45
C PHE A 45 -3.49 -0.63 12.29
N ARG A 46 -3.37 -0.46 13.62
CA ARG A 46 -4.52 -0.48 14.51
C ARG A 46 -5.05 0.93 14.71
N GLN A 47 -6.26 1.21 14.23
CA GLN A 47 -6.96 2.45 14.52
C GLN A 47 -7.36 2.49 16.00
N LEU A 48 -7.03 3.59 16.70
CA LEU A 48 -7.46 3.81 18.08
C LEU A 48 -8.93 4.24 18.16
N ARG A 49 -9.43 4.89 17.11
CA ARG A 49 -10.79 5.39 16.98
C ARG A 49 -11.25 5.25 15.53
N ARG A 50 -12.56 5.07 15.32
CA ARG A 50 -13.19 5.23 14.01
C ARG A 50 -13.29 6.72 13.71
N GLU A 51 -12.22 7.26 13.14
CA GLU A 51 -12.13 8.63 12.63
C GLU A 51 -11.97 8.60 11.11
N ILE A 52 -12.25 9.73 10.46
CA ILE A 52 -12.15 9.84 9.00
C ILE A 52 -10.66 9.85 8.62
N VAL A 53 -10.18 8.71 8.13
CA VAL A 53 -8.88 8.62 7.47
C VAL A 53 -9.07 9.03 6.01
N HIS A 54 -8.42 10.11 5.60
CA HIS A 54 -8.55 10.65 4.24
C HIS A 54 -7.57 9.98 3.27
N ALA A 55 -7.98 9.93 2.00
CA ALA A 55 -7.11 9.56 0.91
C ALA A 55 -5.91 10.52 0.84
N PRO A 56 -4.69 10.02 0.55
CA PRO A 56 -3.59 10.90 0.18
C PRO A 56 -3.91 11.66 -1.11
N GLU A 57 -3.43 12.89 -1.21
CA GLU A 57 -3.61 13.74 -2.40
C GLU A 57 -2.93 13.17 -3.65
N ASN A 58 -1.81 12.48 -3.46
CA ASN A 58 -1.05 11.83 -4.54
C ASN A 58 -0.69 10.40 -4.16
N ARG A 59 -0.85 9.49 -5.14
CA ARG A 59 -0.38 8.10 -5.01
C ARG A 59 1.14 8.00 -5.13
N GLN A 60 1.77 8.89 -5.88
CA GLN A 60 3.22 8.94 -6.03
C GLN A 60 3.89 9.59 -4.81
N ASN A 61 5.09 9.12 -4.47
CA ASN A 61 5.87 9.61 -3.34
C ASN A 61 5.15 9.51 -2.01
N PHE A 62 4.23 8.55 -1.89
CA PHE A 62 3.55 8.29 -0.63
C PHE A 62 4.53 7.73 0.40
N ASP A 63 4.56 8.34 1.58
CA ASP A 63 5.33 7.87 2.74
C ASP A 63 4.39 7.28 3.80
N THR A 64 4.52 5.96 4.01
CA THR A 64 3.69 5.23 4.99
C THR A 64 3.98 5.65 6.44
N ARG A 65 5.21 6.08 6.76
CA ARG A 65 5.59 6.50 8.11
C ARG A 65 4.97 7.84 8.44
N ASP A 66 5.02 8.79 7.51
CA ASP A 66 4.42 10.10 7.73
C ASP A 66 2.90 10.01 7.78
N PHE A 67 2.28 9.17 6.94
CA PHE A 67 0.86 8.84 7.05
C PHE A 67 0.49 8.28 8.42
N ALA A 68 1.28 7.34 8.96
CA ALA A 68 1.02 6.77 10.28
C ALA A 68 1.16 7.79 11.43
N LYS A 69 2.04 8.79 11.28
CA LYS A 69 2.17 9.89 12.25
C LYS A 69 0.95 10.81 12.23
N VAL A 70 0.49 11.22 11.03
CA VAL A 70 -0.65 12.14 10.87
C VAL A 70 -1.90 11.59 11.56
N TYR A 71 -2.17 10.29 11.42
CA TYR A 71 -3.34 9.64 12.01
C TYR A 71 -3.06 8.95 13.36
N ASN A 72 -1.88 9.15 13.95
CA ASN A 72 -1.50 8.58 15.24
C ASN A 72 -1.67 7.05 15.35
N PHE A 73 -1.37 6.33 14.28
CA PHE A 73 -1.47 4.86 14.24
C PHE A 73 -0.40 4.15 15.07
N GLY A 74 0.71 4.83 15.37
CA GLY A 74 1.87 4.23 16.00
C GLY A 74 2.60 3.27 15.06
N LEU A 75 3.08 2.14 15.59
CA LEU A 75 3.79 1.12 14.82
C LEU A 75 2.80 0.19 14.09
N PRO A 76 3.19 -0.35 12.92
CA PRO A 76 2.36 -1.35 12.24
C PRO A 76 2.22 -2.62 13.09
N VAL A 77 1.02 -3.20 13.09
CA VAL A 77 0.74 -4.47 13.80
C VAL A 77 1.07 -5.69 12.94
N ALA A 78 1.12 -5.51 11.61
CA ALA A 78 1.61 -6.51 10.68
C ALA A 78 2.14 -5.82 9.41
N ALA A 79 3.13 -6.44 8.78
CA ALA A 79 3.61 -6.05 7.47
C ALA A 79 4.05 -7.29 6.69
N VAL A 80 3.67 -7.36 5.42
CA VAL A 80 4.15 -8.38 4.48
C VAL A 80 4.56 -7.71 3.19
N TYR A 81 5.51 -8.30 2.48
CA TYR A 81 5.86 -7.83 1.15
C TYR A 81 6.04 -8.98 0.18
N PHE A 82 5.83 -8.69 -1.10
CA PHE A 82 6.13 -9.59 -2.19
C PHE A 82 6.88 -8.84 -3.29
N ASN A 83 7.70 -9.58 -4.02
CA ASN A 83 8.42 -9.06 -5.16
C ASN A 83 7.54 -9.19 -6.41
N CYS A 84 7.50 -8.14 -7.23
CA CYS A 84 6.89 -8.18 -8.55
C CYS A 84 7.85 -7.58 -9.58
N GLN A 85 7.71 -8.00 -10.82
CA GLN A 85 8.46 -7.46 -11.95
C GLN A 85 7.53 -7.43 -13.16
N ARG A 86 7.96 -6.75 -14.22
CA ARG A 86 7.23 -6.78 -15.50
C ARG A 86 7.07 -8.24 -15.94
N GLU A 87 5.90 -8.63 -16.42
CA GLU A 87 5.57 -10.02 -16.80
C GLU A 87 6.58 -10.62 -17.79
N ASN A 88 6.93 -9.85 -18.82
CA ASN A 88 7.95 -10.24 -19.82
C ASN A 88 9.40 -10.13 -19.30
N GLY A 89 9.59 -9.91 -18.01
CA GLY A 89 10.87 -9.59 -17.38
C GLY A 89 11.49 -8.29 -17.89
N THR A 90 12.69 -8.01 -17.39
CA THR A 90 13.57 -6.94 -17.85
C THR A 90 14.68 -7.44 -18.77
N GLY A 91 14.82 -8.76 -18.90
CA GLY A 91 15.75 -9.38 -19.83
C GLY A 91 15.23 -9.20 -21.26
N GLY A 92 15.93 -8.42 -22.08
CA GLY A 92 15.73 -8.44 -23.52
C GLY A 92 15.84 -9.88 -24.05
N ARG A 93 15.11 -10.15 -25.14
CA ARG A 93 15.20 -11.38 -25.91
C ARG A 93 16.69 -11.68 -26.14
N ARG A 94 17.23 -12.72 -25.50
CA ARG A 94 18.51 -13.29 -25.90
C ARG A 94 18.26 -13.89 -27.29
N ILE A 95 18.66 -13.15 -28.32
CA ILE A 95 18.83 -13.68 -29.68
C ILE A 95 20.17 -14.42 -29.68
#